data_AF-A0A8K0GYI3-F1
#
_entry.id   AF-A0A8K0GYI3-F1
#
_cell.length_a   1.000
_cell.length_b   1.000
_cell.length_c   1.000
_cell.angle_alpha   90.00
_cell.angle_beta   90.00
_cell.angle_gamma   90.00
#
_symmetry.space_group_name_H-M   'P 1'
#
loop_
_entity.id
_entity.type
_entity.pdbx_description
1 polymer ?
#
loop_
_entity_poly.entity_id
_entity_poly.type
_entity_poly.pdbx_seq_one_letter_code
_entity_poly.pdbx_strand_id
1 'polypeptide(L)'
;MSYGFADLDFAEHRNRGAQPCQGKIGDFSSYIKFVESAGARVIPLIYNEPTHILFQRLDLVNGVLFTGGWCKSGLYYEVVERIFKEILERNDAGDHFPSYAIWLGFELILMIITKDRRILEPFNAADMASTLQFTKNFNLEGTVFQRFPPDLLKKLSTDCLAMQKHRVSLSI
;
A
#
# COMPACT_ATOMS: atom_id res chain seq x y z
N MET A 1 -8.25 4.52 22.95
CA MET A 1 -6.96 4.36 22.26
C MET A 1 -7.09 5.02 20.90
N SER A 2 -6.13 5.87 20.55
CA SER A 2 -6.17 6.65 19.31
C SER A 2 -5.46 5.87 18.20
N TYR A 3 -6.21 5.37 17.24
CA TYR A 3 -5.71 4.56 16.12
C TYR A 3 -4.70 5.36 15.27
N GLY A 4 -3.50 4.82 15.09
CA GLY A 4 -2.45 5.36 14.22
C GLY A 4 -2.21 4.41 13.05
N PHE A 5 -2.23 4.91 11.82
CA PHE A 5 -1.79 4.17 10.63
C PHE A 5 -0.48 4.77 10.15
N ALA A 6 0.48 3.93 9.83
CA ALA A 6 1.69 4.37 9.18
C ALA A 6 1.45 4.55 7.68
N ASP A 7 1.92 5.65 7.10
CA ASP A 7 2.11 5.78 5.66
C ASP A 7 3.61 5.67 5.39
N LEU A 8 4.03 4.79 4.49
CA LEU A 8 5.42 4.73 4.08
C LEU A 8 5.73 5.88 3.12
N ASP A 9 6.24 6.97 3.67
CA ASP A 9 6.49 8.20 2.94
C ASP A 9 7.87 8.19 2.26
N PHE A 10 7.91 8.71 1.03
CA PHE A 10 9.12 9.25 0.43
C PHE A 10 9.37 10.62 1.06
N ALA A 11 9.80 10.68 2.32
CA ALA A 11 9.97 11.98 2.97
C ALA A 11 10.92 12.88 2.16
N GLU A 12 10.41 14.01 1.70
CA GLU A 12 11.19 15.09 1.13
C GLU A 12 11.87 15.86 2.27
N HIS A 13 12.90 15.27 2.88
CA HIS A 13 13.85 16.07 3.66
C HIS A 13 14.95 16.58 2.74
N ARG A 14 14.96 17.91 2.57
CA ARG A 14 16.05 18.69 1.96
C ARG A 14 17.39 18.34 2.62
N ASN A 15 18.06 17.31 2.14
CA ASN A 15 19.50 17.17 2.34
C ASN A 15 20.15 16.63 1.08
N ARG A 16 21.13 17.40 0.61
CA ARG A 16 21.80 17.26 -0.67
C ARG A 16 22.66 16.00 -0.66
N GLY A 17 22.19 14.98 -1.36
CA GLY A 17 22.93 13.78 -1.71
C GLY A 17 22.04 12.94 -2.62
N ALA A 18 22.31 12.94 -3.92
CA ALA A 18 21.47 12.34 -4.94
C ALA A 18 21.34 10.82 -4.71
N GLN A 19 20.17 10.37 -4.25
CA GLN A 19 19.75 8.98 -4.31
C GLN A 19 18.68 8.81 -5.40
N PRO A 20 18.70 7.70 -6.15
CA PRO A 20 17.95 7.53 -7.39
C PRO A 20 16.43 7.39 -7.20
N CYS A 21 15.87 7.60 -6.01
CA CYS A 21 14.43 7.61 -5.74
C CYS A 21 13.90 8.99 -5.28
N GLN A 22 14.64 10.07 -5.56
CA GLN A 22 14.17 11.45 -5.39
C GLN A 22 13.26 11.82 -6.58
N GLY A 23 11.95 11.78 -6.38
CA GLY A 23 10.96 12.19 -7.38
C GLY A 23 9.69 12.71 -6.73
N LYS A 24 9.06 13.73 -7.33
CA LYS A 24 7.79 14.28 -6.86
C LYS A 24 6.73 13.18 -6.76
N ILE A 25 6.23 12.98 -5.55
CA ILE A 25 5.16 12.03 -5.23
C ILE A 25 3.86 12.51 -5.89
N GLY A 26 3.09 11.59 -6.46
CA GLY A 26 1.69 11.82 -6.75
C GLY A 26 0.92 12.01 -5.44
N ASP A 27 0.59 13.27 -5.15
CA ASP A 27 -0.24 13.78 -4.04
C ASP A 27 -0.33 12.89 -2.77
N PHE A 28 0.74 12.88 -1.97
CA PHE A 28 0.81 12.26 -0.63
C PHE A 28 -0.37 12.69 0.28
N SER A 29 -0.93 13.89 0.07
CA SER A 29 -2.09 14.37 0.83
C SER A 29 -3.33 13.49 0.63
N SER A 30 -3.46 12.83 -0.53
CA SER A 30 -4.60 11.95 -0.81
C SER A 30 -4.59 10.69 0.06
N TYR A 31 -3.42 10.09 0.33
CA TYR A 31 -3.30 8.93 1.21
C TYR A 31 -3.55 9.29 2.68
N ILE A 32 -3.03 10.44 3.13
CA ILE A 32 -3.34 10.94 4.48
C ILE A 32 -4.84 11.14 4.64
N LYS A 33 -5.47 11.86 3.70
CA LYS A 33 -6.92 12.12 3.75
C LYS A 33 -7.74 10.83 3.68
N PHE A 34 -7.30 9.84 2.91
CA PHE A 34 -7.93 8.53 2.87
C PHE A 34 -7.96 7.88 4.26
N VAL A 35 -6.82 7.84 4.95
CA VAL A 35 -6.71 7.27 6.30
C VAL A 35 -7.48 8.12 7.34
N GLU A 36 -7.36 9.45 7.29
CA GLU A 36 -8.06 10.37 8.19
C GLU A 36 -9.58 10.31 8.03
N SER A 37 -10.06 10.15 6.79
CA SER A 37 -11.50 10.01 6.52
C SER A 37 -12.10 8.74 7.12
N ALA A 38 -11.28 7.72 7.38
CA ALA A 38 -11.66 6.51 8.11
C ALA A 38 -11.54 6.65 9.64
N GLY A 39 -11.15 7.83 10.14
CA GLY A 39 -11.06 8.15 11.57
C GLY A 39 -9.72 7.76 12.23
N ALA A 40 -8.69 7.44 11.45
CA ALA A 40 -7.35 7.15 11.95
C ALA A 40 -6.43 8.38 11.83
N ARG A 41 -5.37 8.44 12.64
CA ARG A 41 -4.29 9.42 12.50
C ARG A 41 -3.12 8.81 11.74
N VAL A 42 -2.31 9.63 11.08
CA VAL A 42 -1.18 9.15 10.27
C VAL A 42 0.15 9.49 10.93
N ILE A 43 1.09 8.53 10.93
CA ILE A 43 2.51 8.76 11.23
C ILE A 43 3.33 8.35 10.00
N PRO A 44 4.19 9.23 9.44
CA PRO A 44 5.02 8.85 8.30
C PRO A 44 6.17 7.92 8.73
N LEU A 45 6.31 6.79 8.04
CA LEU A 45 7.49 5.93 8.05
C LEU A 45 8.44 6.40 6.97
N ILE A 46 9.55 7.01 7.37
CA ILE A 46 10.50 7.61 6.45
C ILE A 46 11.54 6.57 6.06
N TYR A 47 11.54 6.14 4.80
CA TYR A 47 12.32 4.97 4.37
C TYR A 47 13.84 5.14 4.54
N ASN A 48 14.36 6.37 4.52
CA ASN A 48 15.80 6.65 4.63
C ASN A 48 16.24 7.03 6.06
N GLU A 49 15.36 6.90 7.05
CA GLU A 49 15.75 7.07 8.46
C GLU A 49 16.62 5.91 8.96
N PRO A 50 17.41 6.13 10.03
CA PRO A 50 18.08 5.04 10.72
C PRO A 50 17.07 3.95 11.10
N THR A 51 17.43 2.70 10.82
CA THR A 51 16.57 1.53 11.07
C THR A 51 15.91 1.56 12.45
N HIS A 52 16.65 1.85 13.52
CA HIS A 52 16.08 1.85 14.86
C HIS A 52 14.96 2.90 15.05
N ILE A 53 15.07 4.06 14.40
CA ILE A 53 14.02 5.10 14.44
C ILE A 53 12.80 4.64 13.65
N LEU A 54 13.01 4.05 12.47
CA LEU A 54 11.93 3.52 11.63
C LEU A 54 11.10 2.48 12.39
N PHE A 55 11.75 1.52 13.05
CA PHE A 55 11.06 0.47 13.80
C PHE A 55 10.45 0.99 15.10
N GLN A 56 11.07 1.96 15.78
CA GLN A 56 10.42 2.67 16.88
C GLN A 56 9.12 3.35 16.46
N ARG A 57 9.06 3.93 15.24
CA ARG A 57 7.80 4.51 14.73
C ARG A 57 6.78 3.43 14.37
N LEU A 58 7.23 2.30 13.84
CA LEU A 58 6.37 1.16 13.55
C LEU A 58 5.69 0.62 14.82
N ASP A 59 6.37 0.69 15.97
CA ASP A 59 5.80 0.33 17.28
C ASP A 59 4.72 1.30 17.79
N LEU A 60 4.65 2.52 17.23
CA LEU A 60 3.68 3.55 17.64
C LEU A 60 2.38 3.51 16.83
N VAL A 61 2.30 2.68 15.80
CA VAL A 61 1.13 2.57 14.92
C VAL A 61 0.45 1.21 15.08
N ASN A 62 -0.74 1.11 14.52
CA ASN A 62 -1.61 -0.07 14.58
C ASN A 62 -1.76 -0.75 13.22
N GLY A 63 -1.03 -0.30 12.21
CA GLY A 63 -1.10 -0.82 10.85
C GLY A 63 -0.28 0.01 9.89
N VAL A 64 -0.04 -0.51 8.69
CA VAL A 64 0.77 0.13 7.64
C VAL A 64 -0.01 0.22 6.33
N LEU A 65 0.01 1.39 5.72
CA LEU A 65 -0.41 1.65 4.35
C LEU A 65 0.82 1.75 3.45
N PHE A 66 0.97 0.81 2.51
CA PHE A 66 1.95 0.88 1.44
C PHE A 66 1.35 1.63 0.25
N THR A 67 1.90 2.80 -0.04
CA THR A 67 1.35 3.73 -1.02
C THR A 67 1.89 3.53 -2.43
N GLY A 68 1.31 4.26 -3.38
CA GLY A 68 1.76 4.32 -4.76
C GLY A 68 3.10 5.05 -4.93
N GLY A 69 3.69 4.95 -6.12
CA GLY A 69 4.98 5.56 -6.41
C GLY A 69 5.66 4.88 -7.60
N TRP A 70 6.97 4.99 -7.69
CA TRP A 70 7.74 4.45 -8.83
C TRP A 70 9.00 3.66 -8.46
N CYS A 71 9.47 3.74 -7.20
CA CYS A 71 10.73 3.11 -6.78
C CYS A 71 10.50 1.61 -6.47
N LYS A 72 11.00 0.73 -7.33
CA LYS A 72 10.87 -0.75 -7.21
C LYS A 72 12.13 -1.47 -6.72
N SER A 73 13.17 -0.72 -6.39
CA SER A 73 14.51 -1.27 -6.10
C SER A 73 15.28 -0.41 -5.10
N GLY A 74 16.42 -0.92 -4.66
CA GLY A 74 17.30 -0.25 -3.71
C GLY A 74 16.68 -0.14 -2.31
N LEU A 75 17.13 0.87 -1.56
CA LEU A 75 16.79 1.06 -0.15
C LEU A 75 15.29 1.07 0.13
N TYR A 76 14.48 1.67 -0.75
CA TYR A 76 13.03 1.70 -0.58
C TYR A 76 12.43 0.29 -0.59
N TYR A 77 12.79 -0.53 -1.58
CA TYR A 77 12.35 -1.93 -1.66
C TYR A 77 12.79 -2.72 -0.42
N GLU A 78 14.05 -2.56 -0.02
CA GLU A 78 14.62 -3.24 1.16
C GLU A 78 13.87 -2.87 2.45
N VAL A 79 13.47 -1.60 2.59
CA VAL A 79 12.70 -1.12 3.75
C VAL A 79 11.28 -1.67 3.74
N VAL A 80 10.59 -1.65 2.60
CA VAL A 80 9.26 -2.26 2.45
C VAL A 80 9.31 -3.75 2.78
N GLU A 81 10.32 -4.47 2.28
CA GLU A 81 10.53 -5.89 2.57
C GLU A 81 10.70 -6.14 4.08
N ARG A 82 11.50 -5.31 4.76
CA ARG A 82 11.75 -5.45 6.20
C ARG A 82 10.51 -5.15 7.05
N ILE A 83 9.77 -4.09 6.71
CA ILE A 83 8.51 -3.76 7.39
C ILE A 83 7.48 -4.86 7.16
N PHE A 84 7.34 -5.36 5.93
CA PHE A 84 6.40 -6.43 5.65
C PHE A 84 6.74 -7.73 6.38
N LYS A 85 8.02 -8.07 6.50
CA LYS A 85 8.49 -9.21 7.31
C LYS A 85 8.12 -9.05 8.79
N GLU A 86 8.36 -7.88 9.38
CA GLU A 86 7.95 -7.58 10.76
C GLU A 86 6.43 -7.71 10.95
N ILE A 87 5.64 -7.24 9.99
CA ILE A 87 4.18 -7.39 10.02
C ILE A 87 3.78 -8.86 10.02
N LEU A 88 4.41 -9.70 9.19
CA LEU A 88 4.17 -11.15 9.19
C LEU A 88 4.52 -11.77 10.55
N GLU A 89 5.70 -11.45 11.10
CA GLU A 89 6.15 -11.97 12.39
C GLU A 89 5.20 -11.60 13.54
N ARG A 90 4.67 -10.36 13.55
CA ARG A 90 3.65 -9.93 14.52
C ARG A 90 2.37 -10.73 14.40
N ASN A 91 1.85 -10.89 13.19
CA ASN A 91 0.62 -11.64 12.95
C ASN A 91 0.79 -13.13 13.29
N ASP A 92 1.94 -13.74 12.96
CA ASP A 92 2.29 -15.12 13.33
C ASP A 92 2.38 -15.31 14.85
N ALA A 93 2.80 -14.27 15.59
CA ALA A 93 2.81 -14.22 17.05
C ALA A 93 1.43 -13.94 17.67
N GLY A 94 0.38 -13.74 16.86
CA GLY A 94 -0.97 -13.41 17.32
C GLY A 94 -1.21 -11.93 17.62
N ASP A 95 -0.25 -11.05 17.31
CA ASP A 95 -0.45 -9.60 17.32
C ASP A 95 -1.06 -9.16 15.98
N HIS A 96 -2.37 -8.90 15.99
CA HIS A 96 -3.10 -8.50 14.80
C HIS A 96 -2.65 -7.12 14.30
N PHE A 97 -1.79 -7.13 13.28
CA PHE A 97 -1.19 -5.93 12.72
C PHE A 97 -1.54 -5.82 11.22
N PRO A 98 -2.59 -5.07 10.84
CA PRO A 98 -3.03 -4.96 9.45
C PRO A 98 -2.05 -4.20 8.56
N SER A 99 -1.92 -4.65 7.32
CA SER A 99 -1.31 -3.89 6.22
C SER A 99 -2.26 -3.74 5.06
N TYR A 100 -2.27 -2.56 4.42
CA TYR A 100 -3.01 -2.29 3.18
C TYR A 100 -2.07 -1.75 2.12
N ALA A 101 -2.25 -2.14 0.86
CA ALA A 101 -1.30 -1.81 -0.19
C ALA A 101 -2.03 -1.31 -1.44
N ILE A 102 -1.62 -0.16 -1.97
CA ILE A 102 -2.24 0.49 -3.13
C ILE A 102 -1.19 0.69 -4.23
N TRP A 103 -1.55 0.33 -5.46
CA TRP A 103 -0.72 0.51 -6.66
C TRP A 103 0.71 -0.06 -6.48
N LEU A 104 1.76 0.78 -6.45
CA LEU A 104 3.14 0.32 -6.24
C LEU A 104 3.28 -0.52 -4.98
N GLY A 105 2.60 -0.15 -3.88
CA GLY A 105 2.62 -0.95 -2.66
C GLY A 105 2.20 -2.39 -2.91
N PHE A 106 1.14 -2.61 -3.69
CA PHE A 106 0.67 -3.95 -4.05
C PHE A 106 1.70 -4.70 -4.90
N GLU A 107 2.30 -4.02 -5.88
CA GLU A 107 3.36 -4.57 -6.74
C GLU A 107 4.57 -5.06 -5.91
N LEU A 108 5.00 -4.26 -4.92
CA LEU A 108 6.12 -4.60 -4.04
C LEU A 108 5.81 -5.78 -3.14
N ILE A 109 4.65 -5.78 -2.49
CA ILE A 109 4.23 -6.90 -1.63
C ILE A 109 4.15 -8.19 -2.44
N LEU A 110 3.63 -8.14 -3.67
CA LEU A 110 3.60 -9.32 -4.54
C LEU A 110 5.02 -9.85 -4.82
N MET A 111 5.96 -8.98 -5.20
CA MET A 111 7.37 -9.35 -5.43
C MET A 111 8.03 -9.96 -4.19
N ILE A 112 7.71 -9.45 -3.00
CA ILE A 112 8.25 -9.94 -1.72
C ILE A 112 7.70 -11.34 -1.40
N ILE A 113 6.38 -11.53 -1.51
CA ILE A 113 5.71 -12.81 -1.21
C ILE A 113 6.18 -13.91 -2.17
N THR A 114 6.20 -13.62 -3.47
CA THR A 114 6.54 -14.61 -4.51
C THR A 114 8.04 -14.87 -4.61
N LYS A 115 8.85 -13.97 -4.04
CA LYS A 115 10.31 -13.91 -4.23
C LYS A 115 10.71 -13.81 -5.70
N ASP A 116 9.81 -13.27 -6.54
CA ASP A 116 10.03 -13.08 -7.97
C ASP A 116 9.81 -11.61 -8.36
N ARG A 117 10.89 -10.96 -8.78
CA ARG A 117 10.88 -9.56 -9.25
C ARG A 117 10.29 -9.39 -10.66
N ARG A 118 9.97 -10.49 -11.35
CA ARG A 118 9.44 -10.52 -12.72
C ARG A 118 8.01 -11.08 -12.80
N ILE A 119 7.34 -11.22 -11.66
CA ILE A 119 5.97 -11.74 -11.58
C ILE A 119 4.92 -10.86 -12.27
N LEU A 120 5.25 -9.59 -12.54
CA LEU A 120 4.36 -8.63 -13.17
C LEU A 120 4.64 -8.50 -14.66
N GLU A 121 3.58 -8.42 -15.46
CA GLU A 121 3.63 -8.27 -16.91
C GLU A 121 3.25 -6.83 -17.33
N PRO A 122 3.78 -6.32 -18.46
CA PRO A 122 3.39 -5.01 -18.98
C PRO A 122 1.89 -4.93 -19.28
N PHE A 123 1.21 -3.95 -18.69
CA PHE A 123 -0.20 -3.67 -18.94
C PHE A 123 -0.48 -2.18 -18.73
N ASN A 124 -0.82 -1.44 -19.78
CA ASN A 124 -0.95 0.02 -19.69
C ASN A 124 -2.36 0.45 -19.27
N ALA A 125 -2.52 0.78 -17.99
CA ALA A 125 -3.74 1.33 -17.41
C ALA A 125 -3.44 2.61 -16.60
N ALA A 126 -2.55 3.46 -17.11
CA ALA A 126 -2.03 4.62 -16.37
C ALA A 126 -3.07 5.73 -16.09
N ASP A 127 -4.24 5.69 -16.72
CA ASP A 127 -5.35 6.64 -16.50
C ASP A 127 -6.68 6.02 -16.93
N MET A 128 -7.04 4.90 -16.33
CA MET A 128 -8.21 4.13 -16.76
C MET A 128 -9.19 3.94 -15.59
N ALA A 129 -10.34 4.60 -15.67
CA ALA A 129 -11.47 4.25 -14.82
C ALA A 129 -12.06 2.91 -15.30
N SER A 130 -12.24 1.97 -14.39
CA SER A 130 -12.71 0.61 -14.67
C SER A 130 -13.81 0.18 -13.70
N THR A 131 -14.55 -0.85 -14.11
CA THR A 131 -15.38 -1.64 -13.19
C THR A 131 -14.50 -2.62 -12.42
N LEU A 132 -15.05 -3.17 -11.33
CA LEU A 132 -14.50 -4.32 -10.60
C LEU A 132 -15.29 -5.57 -10.96
N GLN A 133 -14.58 -6.56 -11.49
CA GLN A 133 -15.13 -7.86 -11.86
C GLN A 133 -14.97 -8.83 -10.68
N PHE A 134 -16.07 -9.10 -9.95
CA PHE A 134 -16.06 -10.12 -8.91
C PHE A 134 -16.11 -11.52 -9.53
N THR A 135 -15.33 -12.45 -8.99
CA THR A 135 -15.29 -13.84 -9.48
C THR A 135 -16.61 -14.58 -9.20
N LYS A 136 -16.87 -15.64 -9.95
CA LYS A 136 -18.01 -16.53 -9.67
C LYS A 136 -17.83 -17.13 -8.27
N ASN A 137 -18.89 -17.11 -7.46
CA ASN A 137 -18.89 -17.55 -6.05
C ASN A 137 -18.04 -16.68 -5.09
N PHE A 138 -17.90 -15.38 -5.39
CA PHE A 138 -17.25 -14.45 -4.48
C PHE A 138 -17.93 -14.43 -3.10
N ASN A 139 -17.23 -14.91 -2.06
CA ASN A 139 -17.69 -14.81 -0.68
C ASN A 139 -17.26 -13.45 -0.10
N LEU A 140 -18.21 -12.66 0.36
CA LEU A 140 -17.96 -11.35 0.97
C LEU A 140 -17.41 -11.46 2.40
N GLU A 141 -17.69 -12.55 3.10
CA GLU A 141 -17.30 -12.73 4.49
C GLU A 141 -15.78 -12.67 4.67
N GLY A 142 -15.33 -11.89 5.64
CA GLY A 142 -13.92 -11.67 5.93
C GLY A 142 -13.19 -10.74 4.95
N THR A 143 -13.83 -10.31 3.86
CA THR A 143 -13.21 -9.43 2.87
C THR A 143 -13.38 -7.95 3.20
N VAL A 144 -12.57 -7.10 2.58
CA VAL A 144 -12.72 -5.63 2.65
C VAL A 144 -14.10 -5.14 2.15
N PHE A 145 -14.78 -5.95 1.34
CA PHE A 145 -16.09 -5.64 0.77
C PHE A 145 -17.26 -6.07 1.67
N GLN A 146 -17.01 -6.79 2.78
CA GLN A 146 -18.07 -7.34 3.64
C GLN A 146 -19.07 -6.28 4.13
N ARG A 147 -18.59 -5.06 4.40
CA ARG A 147 -19.41 -3.96 4.94
C ARG A 147 -19.92 -2.99 3.87
N PHE A 148 -19.68 -3.26 2.59
CA PHE A 148 -20.12 -2.37 1.52
C PHE A 148 -21.64 -2.50 1.32
N PRO A 149 -22.37 -1.39 1.16
CA PRO A 149 -23.79 -1.44 0.82
C PRO A 149 -24.02 -2.23 -0.49
N PRO A 150 -25.08 -3.05 -0.59
CA PRO A 150 -25.35 -3.85 -1.79
C PRO A 150 -25.41 -3.01 -3.09
N ASP A 151 -25.98 -1.81 -3.03
CA ASP A 151 -26.05 -0.91 -4.17
C ASP A 151 -24.67 -0.40 -4.61
N LEU A 152 -23.75 -0.18 -3.66
CA LEU A 152 -22.38 0.20 -3.97
C LEU A 152 -21.63 -0.98 -4.58
N LEU A 153 -21.78 -2.19 -4.04
CA LEU A 153 -21.19 -3.40 -4.63
C LEU A 153 -21.65 -3.61 -6.08
N LYS A 154 -22.95 -3.42 -6.34
CA LYS A 154 -23.50 -3.49 -7.69
C LYS A 154 -22.86 -2.44 -8.61
N LYS A 155 -22.78 -1.19 -8.15
CA LYS A 155 -22.16 -0.10 -8.91
C LYS A 155 -20.68 -0.33 -9.18
N LEU A 156 -19.93 -0.92 -8.24
CA LEU A 156 -18.53 -1.28 -8.49
C LEU A 156 -18.39 -2.21 -9.70
N SER A 157 -19.38 -3.07 -9.99
CA SER A 157 -19.36 -3.96 -11.15
C SER A 157 -19.95 -3.38 -12.44
N THR A 158 -20.80 -2.37 -12.35
CA THR A 158 -21.48 -1.78 -13.53
C THR A 158 -20.88 -0.45 -13.97
N ASP A 159 -20.34 0.33 -13.05
CA ASP A 159 -19.91 1.69 -13.25
C ASP A 159 -18.37 1.77 -13.12
N CYS A 160 -17.74 2.65 -13.90
CA CYS A 160 -16.28 2.83 -13.87
C CYS A 160 -15.85 3.65 -12.64
N LEU A 161 -15.87 3.03 -11.46
CA LEU A 161 -15.58 3.67 -10.17
C LEU A 161 -14.16 3.38 -9.65
N ALA A 162 -13.45 2.40 -10.21
CA ALA A 162 -12.09 2.06 -9.80
C ALA A 162 -11.07 2.73 -10.74
N MET A 163 -10.25 3.63 -10.20
CA MET A 163 -9.21 4.29 -10.99
C MET A 163 -7.94 3.43 -11.04
N GLN A 164 -7.54 3.01 -12.24
CA GLN A 164 -6.26 2.35 -12.50
C GLN A 164 -5.20 3.41 -12.85
N LYS A 165 -4.02 3.27 -12.26
CA LYS A 165 -2.85 4.16 -12.46
C LYS A 165 -1.55 3.38 -12.62
N HIS A 166 -1.59 2.20 -13.24
CA HIS A 166 -0.44 1.30 -13.36
C HIS A 166 -0.04 1.00 -14.80
N ARG A 167 1.19 0.51 -14.97
CA ARG A 167 1.76 0.10 -16.27
C ARG A 167 2.17 -1.38 -16.29
N VAL A 168 1.90 -2.08 -15.20
CA VAL A 168 2.17 -3.51 -15.04
C VAL A 168 1.02 -4.13 -14.24
N SER A 169 0.72 -5.39 -14.50
CA SER A 169 -0.31 -6.14 -13.79
C SER A 169 0.17 -7.56 -13.51
N LEU A 170 -0.45 -8.21 -12.53
CA LEU A 170 -0.43 -9.67 -12.43
C LEU A 170 -1.48 -10.22 -13.40
N SER A 171 -1.06 -11.14 -14.27
CA SER A 171 -1.97 -11.95 -15.08
C SER A 171 -2.20 -13.28 -14.36
N ILE A 172 -3.45 -13.74 -14.31
CA ILE A 172 -3.88 -14.99 -13.64
C ILE A 172 -4.46 -15.93 -14.68
#